data_AF-A0A9W4KS10-F1
#
_entry.id   AF-A0A9W4KS10-F1
#
_cell.length_a   1.000
_cell.length_b   1.000
_cell.length_c   1.000
_cell.angle_alpha   90.00
_cell.angle_beta   90.00
_cell.angle_gamma   90.00
#
_symmetry.space_group_name_H-M   'P 1'
#
loop_
_entity.id
_entity.type
_entity.pdbx_description
1 polymer ?
#
loop_
_entity_poly.entity_id
_entity_poly.type
_entity_poly.pdbx_seq_one_letter_code
_entity_poly.pdbx_strand_id
1 'polypeptide(L)'
;MDYEFIKANEENSFNPVTENEIKEVEKELNLKFPKDLVNFYTEVGYGFINGSEFNINRIMDPYSVRDFRLRVNDFEFYPDIEIYDEFENNKLIFFEGSETALMSIELNENNRSPVYYYDIQIATSLEEFLRKIEENDKYYLELLAD
;
A
#
# COMPACT_ATOMS: atom_id res chain seq x y z
N MET A 1 -8.11 -4.89 -13.96
CA MET A 1 -7.26 -5.89 -13.31
C MET A 1 -8.19 -6.92 -12.70
N ASP A 2 -7.71 -8.14 -12.46
CA ASP A 2 -8.54 -9.18 -11.87
C ASP A 2 -8.05 -9.45 -10.45
N TYR A 3 -8.77 -8.92 -9.45
CA TYR A 3 -8.52 -9.15 -8.03
C TYR A 3 -9.38 -10.30 -7.46
N GLU A 4 -9.98 -11.17 -8.28
CA GLU A 4 -10.75 -12.32 -7.77
C GLU A 4 -9.89 -13.25 -6.90
N PHE A 5 -8.61 -13.39 -7.22
CA PHE A 5 -7.69 -14.23 -6.45
C PHE A 5 -7.59 -13.80 -4.98
N ILE A 6 -7.51 -12.49 -4.70
CA ILE A 6 -7.39 -11.97 -3.34
C ILE A 6 -8.71 -12.07 -2.56
N LYS A 7 -9.85 -11.99 -3.27
CA LYS A 7 -11.19 -12.12 -2.67
C LYS A 7 -11.57 -13.58 -2.41
N ALA A 8 -11.00 -14.52 -3.19
CA ALA A 8 -11.26 -15.95 -3.03
C ALA A 8 -10.62 -16.55 -1.78
N ASN A 9 -9.64 -15.87 -1.19
CA ASN A 9 -9.01 -16.26 0.05
C ASN A 9 -9.81 -15.73 1.25
N GLU A 10 -10.59 -16.62 1.88
CA GLU A 10 -11.48 -16.29 3.00
C GLU A 10 -10.76 -15.88 4.30
N GLU A 11 -9.44 -16.11 4.38
CA GLU A 11 -8.62 -15.68 5.51
C GLU A 11 -8.23 -14.20 5.41
N ASN A 12 -8.36 -13.60 4.22
CA ASN A 12 -8.19 -12.17 4.03
C ASN A 12 -9.39 -11.40 4.63
N SER A 13 -9.13 -10.20 5.14
CA SER A 13 -10.15 -9.37 5.78
C SER A 13 -10.15 -7.95 5.19
N PHE A 14 -11.20 -7.61 4.45
CA PHE A 14 -11.32 -6.32 3.79
C PHE A 14 -12.59 -5.56 4.21
N ASN A 15 -12.47 -4.24 4.26
CA ASN A 15 -13.55 -3.29 4.48
C ASN A 15 -13.74 -2.42 3.24
N PRO A 16 -14.99 -2.10 2.87
CA PRO A 16 -15.26 -1.31 1.67
C PRO A 16 -14.73 0.12 1.79
N VAL A 17 -14.31 0.68 0.66
CA VAL A 17 -13.96 2.10 0.51
C VAL A 17 -14.99 2.76 -0.39
N THR A 18 -15.43 3.95 -0.02
CA THR A 18 -16.34 4.77 -0.83
C THR A 18 -15.55 5.72 -1.75
N GLU A 19 -16.14 6.05 -2.90
CA GLU A 19 -15.54 7.02 -3.82
C GLU A 19 -15.33 8.40 -3.19
N ASN A 20 -16.16 8.76 -2.19
CA ASN A 20 -16.04 10.03 -1.47
C ASN A 20 -14.78 10.06 -0.61
N GLU A 21 -14.44 8.98 0.08
CA GLU A 21 -13.22 8.90 0.90
C GLU A 21 -11.97 9.11 0.04
N ILE A 22 -11.92 8.48 -1.14
CA ILE A 22 -10.83 8.67 -2.11
C ILE A 22 -10.77 10.13 -2.56
N LYS A 23 -11.89 10.71 -3.01
CA LYS A 23 -11.95 12.10 -3.51
C LYS A 23 -11.59 13.13 -2.45
N GLU A 24 -12.00 12.91 -1.21
CA GLU A 24 -11.69 13.78 -0.08
C GLU A 24 -10.19 13.81 0.17
N VAL A 25 -9.56 12.65 0.29
CA VAL A 25 -8.12 12.53 0.52
C VAL A 25 -7.30 13.10 -0.64
N GLU A 26 -7.66 12.77 -1.89
CA GLU A 26 -6.99 13.34 -3.07
C GLU A 26 -7.03 14.88 -3.08
N LYS A 27 -8.17 15.45 -2.68
CA LYS A 27 -8.35 16.90 -2.57
C LYS A 27 -7.51 17.49 -1.43
N GLU A 28 -7.51 16.87 -0.26
CA GLU A 28 -6.74 17.33 0.91
C GLU A 28 -5.23 17.30 0.66
N LEU A 29 -4.74 16.23 0.03
CA LEU A 29 -3.34 16.07 -0.31
C LEU A 29 -2.92 16.82 -1.59
N ASN A 30 -3.89 17.38 -2.34
CA ASN A 30 -3.69 17.97 -3.66
C ASN A 30 -2.90 17.04 -4.61
N LEU A 31 -3.26 15.75 -4.63
CA LEU A 31 -2.66 14.71 -5.46
C LEU A 31 -3.72 13.72 -5.94
N LYS A 32 -3.37 12.89 -6.93
CA LYS A 32 -4.21 11.79 -7.39
C LYS A 32 -3.63 10.46 -6.98
N PHE A 33 -4.47 9.58 -6.47
CA PHE A 33 -4.06 8.20 -6.21
C PHE A 33 -3.78 7.50 -7.55
N PRO A 34 -2.82 6.57 -7.58
CA PRO A 34 -2.59 5.76 -8.78
C PRO A 34 -3.85 4.98 -9.11
N LYS A 35 -4.15 4.87 -10.41
CA LYS A 35 -5.39 4.25 -10.86
C LYS A 35 -5.52 2.80 -10.40
N ASP A 36 -4.41 2.09 -10.26
CA ASP A 36 -4.38 0.71 -9.74
C ASP A 36 -4.91 0.61 -8.31
N LEU A 37 -4.48 1.54 -7.46
CA LEU A 37 -4.90 1.60 -6.07
C LEU A 37 -6.37 2.03 -5.96
N VAL A 38 -6.82 2.99 -6.77
CA VAL A 38 -8.24 3.38 -6.83
C VAL A 38 -9.12 2.20 -7.26
N ASN A 39 -8.70 1.43 -8.27
CA ASN A 39 -9.44 0.24 -8.71
C ASN A 39 -9.49 -0.81 -7.59
N PHE A 40 -8.37 -1.04 -6.88
CA PHE A 40 -8.34 -1.96 -5.75
C PHE A 40 -9.29 -1.53 -4.62
N TYR A 41 -9.26 -0.26 -4.22
CA TYR A 41 -10.19 0.27 -3.22
C TYR A 41 -11.65 0.11 -3.63
N THR A 42 -11.96 0.30 -4.92
CA THR A 42 -13.33 0.22 -5.43
C THR A 42 -13.82 -1.22 -5.54
N GLU A 43 -12.95 -2.16 -5.94
CA GLU A 43 -13.32 -3.55 -6.20
C GLU A 43 -13.21 -4.46 -4.96
N VAL A 44 -12.26 -4.17 -4.06
CA VAL A 44 -11.90 -4.99 -2.91
C VAL A 44 -12.04 -4.21 -1.61
N GLY A 45 -11.51 -2.99 -1.54
CA GLY A 45 -11.47 -2.17 -0.35
C GLY A 45 -10.08 -2.05 0.25
N TYR A 46 -9.98 -1.96 1.57
CA TYR A 46 -8.72 -1.93 2.32
C TYR A 46 -8.78 -2.94 3.46
N GLY A 47 -7.64 -3.29 4.06
CA GLY A 47 -7.61 -4.24 5.16
C GLY A 47 -6.39 -5.15 5.11
N PHE A 48 -6.55 -6.39 5.52
CA PHE A 48 -5.45 -7.31 5.82
C PHE A 48 -5.45 -8.51 4.88
N ILE A 49 -4.27 -8.84 4.35
CA ILE A 49 -4.02 -10.07 3.63
C ILE A 49 -3.48 -11.09 4.63
N ASN A 50 -4.04 -12.31 4.63
CA ASN A 50 -3.53 -13.38 5.48
C ASN A 50 -2.06 -13.69 5.14
N GLY A 51 -1.25 -13.96 6.17
CA GLY A 51 0.16 -14.23 5.96
C GLY A 51 0.86 -14.78 7.20
N SER A 52 2.17 -14.65 7.22
CA SER A 52 3.05 -15.14 8.27
C SER A 52 2.72 -14.53 9.63
N GLU A 53 2.96 -15.30 10.69
CA GLU A 53 2.95 -14.79 12.07
C GLU A 53 3.86 -13.56 12.18
N PHE A 54 3.36 -12.52 12.85
CA PHE A 54 3.99 -11.20 13.05
C PHE A 54 4.04 -10.24 11.84
N ASN A 55 3.58 -10.65 10.66
CA ASN A 55 3.36 -9.72 9.56
C ASN A 55 1.98 -9.08 9.67
N ILE A 56 1.92 -7.78 9.38
CA ILE A 56 0.67 -7.00 9.41
C ILE A 56 -0.07 -7.19 8.09
N ASN A 57 0.64 -7.10 6.97
CA ASN A 57 0.11 -7.23 5.60
C ASN A 57 -1.14 -6.38 5.34
N ARG A 58 -1.12 -5.13 5.78
CA ARG A 58 -2.25 -4.22 5.67
C ARG A 58 -2.14 -3.34 4.44
N ILE A 59 -3.17 -3.38 3.60
CA ILE A 59 -3.48 -2.32 2.64
C ILE A 59 -4.15 -1.19 3.42
N MET A 60 -3.50 -0.05 3.48
CA MET A 60 -3.96 1.13 4.22
C MET A 60 -5.22 1.69 3.56
N ASP A 61 -6.19 2.14 4.34
CA ASP A 61 -7.32 2.93 3.84
C ASP A 61 -6.87 4.32 3.36
N PRO A 62 -7.67 5.04 2.56
CA PRO A 62 -7.33 6.37 2.09
C PRO A 62 -6.92 7.36 3.20
N TYR A 63 -7.57 7.32 4.36
CA TYR A 63 -7.26 8.25 5.45
C TYR A 63 -5.94 7.90 6.13
N SER A 64 -5.63 6.61 6.30
CA SER A 64 -4.30 6.21 6.77
C SER A 64 -3.20 6.63 5.80
N VAL A 65 -3.41 6.52 4.48
CA VAL A 65 -2.45 7.02 3.47
C VAL A 65 -2.24 8.53 3.61
N ARG A 66 -3.33 9.28 3.81
CA ARG A 66 -3.27 10.73 4.09
C ARG A 66 -2.51 11.03 5.37
N ASP A 67 -2.84 10.35 6.45
CA ASP A 67 -2.30 10.61 7.78
C ASP A 67 -0.80 10.30 7.81
N PHE A 68 -0.38 9.24 7.12
CA PHE A 68 1.03 8.96 6.88
C PHE A 68 1.69 10.14 6.16
N ARG A 69 1.17 10.55 5.01
CA ARG A 69 1.72 11.66 4.21
C ARG A 69 1.83 12.96 4.99
N LEU A 70 0.86 13.26 5.85
CA LEU A 70 0.83 14.50 6.62
C LEU A 70 1.58 14.40 7.96
N ARG A 71 2.04 13.21 8.35
CA ARG A 71 2.68 12.92 9.64
C ARG A 71 1.77 13.28 10.83
N VAL A 72 0.51 12.86 10.76
CA VAL A 72 -0.52 13.17 11.78
C VAL A 72 -1.17 11.90 12.33
N ASN A 73 -1.93 12.04 13.41
CA ASN A 73 -2.65 10.96 14.08
C ASN A 73 -1.71 9.81 14.46
N ASP A 74 -1.98 8.59 14.02
CA ASP A 74 -1.18 7.40 14.32
C ASP A 74 0.28 7.52 13.82
N PHE A 75 0.56 8.47 12.91
CA PHE A 75 1.88 8.69 12.32
C PHE A 75 2.65 9.89 12.89
N GLU A 76 2.11 10.62 13.87
CA GLU A 76 2.79 11.77 14.49
C GLU A 76 4.08 11.35 15.24
N PHE A 77 4.07 10.15 15.83
CA PHE A 77 5.19 9.61 16.60
C PHE A 77 5.72 8.28 16.02
N TYR A 78 5.45 8.02 14.75
CA TYR A 78 5.95 6.81 14.10
C TYR A 78 7.48 6.86 14.07
N PRO A 79 8.18 5.83 14.60
CA PRO A 79 9.63 5.83 14.67
C PRO A 79 10.29 5.97 13.30
N ASP A 80 11.32 6.80 13.22
CA ASP A 80 12.14 7.01 12.02
C ASP A 80 11.33 7.35 10.76
N ILE A 81 10.15 7.98 10.91
CA ILE A 81 9.25 8.29 9.78
C ILE A 81 9.91 9.25 8.76
N GLU A 82 10.86 10.07 9.21
CA GLU A 82 11.65 10.97 8.37
C GLU A 82 12.44 10.24 7.28
N ILE A 83 12.74 8.95 7.44
CA ILE A 83 13.40 8.14 6.41
C ILE A 83 12.55 8.13 5.13
N TYR A 84 11.22 8.15 5.25
CA TYR A 84 10.31 8.09 4.11
C TYR A 84 10.24 9.41 3.32
N ASP A 85 10.77 10.52 3.84
CA ASP A 85 10.84 11.78 3.09
C ASP A 85 11.64 11.62 1.79
N GLU A 86 12.63 10.73 1.77
CA GLU A 86 13.45 10.42 0.59
C GLU A 86 12.74 9.47 -0.40
N PHE A 87 11.84 8.62 0.11
CA PHE A 87 11.21 7.55 -0.66
C PHE A 87 9.81 7.89 -1.19
N GLU A 88 9.18 8.95 -0.68
CA GLU A 88 7.85 9.40 -1.10
C GLU A 88 7.85 10.31 -2.33
N ASN A 89 9.01 10.65 -2.90
CA ASN A 89 9.06 11.43 -4.14
C ASN A 89 8.38 10.67 -5.29
N ASN A 90 7.30 11.26 -5.82
CA ASN A 90 6.39 10.67 -6.81
C ASN A 90 5.79 9.30 -6.40
N LYS A 91 5.67 9.02 -5.10
CA LYS A 91 5.10 7.76 -4.59
C LYS A 91 4.14 8.02 -3.43
N LEU A 92 3.41 7.01 -2.99
CA LEU A 92 2.58 7.01 -1.78
C LEU A 92 2.84 5.75 -0.98
N ILE A 93 3.03 5.87 0.33
CA ILE A 93 2.96 4.71 1.23
C ILE A 93 1.51 4.23 1.27
N PHE A 94 1.30 2.94 1.00
CA PHE A 94 -0.04 2.36 0.90
C PHE A 94 -0.16 0.98 1.57
N PHE A 95 0.96 0.36 1.91
CA PHE A 95 0.99 -0.99 2.46
C PHE A 95 1.97 -1.08 3.63
N GLU A 96 1.50 -1.74 4.68
CA GLU A 96 2.24 -2.02 5.91
C GLU A 96 2.49 -3.53 6.00
N GLY A 97 3.72 -3.96 5.68
CA GLY A 97 4.12 -5.36 5.75
C GLY A 97 4.38 -5.82 7.19
N SER A 98 5.04 -4.96 7.98
CA SER A 98 5.28 -5.15 9.41
C SER A 98 5.40 -3.81 10.11
N GLU A 99 5.63 -3.80 11.43
CA GLU A 99 5.82 -2.58 12.23
C GLU A 99 6.92 -1.64 11.68
N THR A 100 7.87 -2.15 10.88
CA THR A 100 9.02 -1.39 10.36
C THR A 100 9.16 -1.45 8.83
N ALA A 101 8.27 -2.17 8.14
CA ALA A 101 8.36 -2.35 6.70
C ALA A 101 7.12 -1.77 6.01
N LEU A 102 7.28 -0.61 5.41
CA LEU A 102 6.24 0.06 4.62
C LEU A 102 6.65 0.10 3.14
N MET A 103 5.66 -0.05 2.27
CA MET A 103 5.86 -0.08 0.83
C MET A 103 5.14 1.09 0.17
N SER A 104 5.78 1.62 -0.86
CA SER A 104 5.26 2.73 -1.64
C SER A 104 4.83 2.30 -3.03
N ILE A 105 3.81 2.96 -3.57
CA ILE A 105 3.33 2.78 -4.93
C ILE A 105 3.56 4.07 -5.72
N GLU A 106 4.02 3.95 -6.96
CA GLU A 106 4.30 5.11 -7.81
C GLU A 106 3.02 5.86 -8.21
N LEU A 107 3.07 7.18 -8.10
CA LEU A 107 2.05 8.09 -8.63
C LEU A 107 2.15 8.15 -10.16
N ASN A 108 1.14 7.62 -10.84
CA ASN A 108 0.98 7.73 -12.28
C ASN A 108 -0.49 7.56 -12.70
N GLU A 109 -0.79 7.94 -13.94
CA GLU A 109 -2.13 7.79 -14.54
C GLU A 109 -2.31 6.44 -15.26
N ASN A 110 -1.29 5.57 -15.21
CA ASN A 110 -1.29 4.28 -15.89
C ASN A 110 -2.10 3.26 -15.09
N ASN A 111 -2.53 2.19 -15.76
CA ASN A 111 -3.13 1.02 -15.09
C ASN A 111 -2.05 0.02 -14.61
N ARG A 112 -0.84 0.51 -14.35
CA ARG A 112 0.32 -0.27 -13.88
C ARG A 112 1.23 0.66 -13.09
N SER A 113 1.09 0.62 -11.78
CA SER A 113 1.91 1.42 -10.87
C SER A 113 2.92 0.52 -10.15
N PRO A 114 4.23 0.69 -10.38
CA PRO A 114 5.26 -0.07 -9.69
C PRO A 114 5.20 0.13 -8.17
N VAL A 115 5.59 -0.92 -7.44
CA VAL A 115 5.66 -0.95 -5.98
C VAL A 115 7.11 -1.06 -5.54
N TYR A 116 7.45 -0.33 -4.49
CA TYR A 116 8.80 -0.19 -3.97
C TYR A 116 8.86 -0.51 -2.48
N TYR A 117 9.98 -1.10 -2.07
CA TYR A 117 10.42 -1.09 -0.68
C TYR A 117 11.66 -0.21 -0.61
N TYR A 118 11.55 0.93 0.07
CA TYR A 118 12.48 2.05 -0.07
C TYR A 118 12.67 2.47 -1.55
N ASP A 119 13.89 2.42 -2.08
CA ASP A 119 14.22 2.72 -3.48
C ASP A 119 14.23 1.48 -4.39
N ILE A 120 14.08 0.27 -3.81
CA ILE A 120 14.09 -0.99 -4.55
C ILE A 120 12.70 -1.25 -5.13
N GLN A 121 12.60 -1.34 -6.45
CA GLN A 121 11.37 -1.76 -7.11
C GLN A 121 11.14 -3.26 -6.88
N ILE A 122 10.08 -3.62 -6.16
CA ILE A 122 9.76 -5.02 -5.78
C ILE A 122 8.65 -5.64 -6.63
N ALA A 123 7.89 -4.82 -7.37
CA ALA A 123 6.90 -5.26 -8.36
C ALA A 123 6.68 -4.18 -9.43
N THR A 124 6.26 -4.59 -10.63
CA THR A 124 5.94 -3.69 -11.75
C THR A 124 4.50 -3.18 -11.74
N SER A 125 3.65 -3.73 -10.87
CA SER A 125 2.24 -3.36 -10.71
C SER A 125 1.72 -3.77 -9.33
N LEU A 126 0.59 -3.19 -8.91
CA LEU A 126 -0.11 -3.59 -7.68
C LEU A 126 -0.57 -5.06 -7.74
N GLU A 127 -1.08 -5.52 -8.88
CA GLU A 127 -1.50 -6.93 -9.03
C GLU A 127 -0.31 -7.89 -8.83
N GLU A 128 0.84 -7.63 -9.45
CA GLU A 128 2.05 -8.44 -9.27
C GLU A 128 2.51 -8.44 -7.80
N PHE A 129 2.51 -7.28 -7.16
CA PHE A 129 2.85 -7.15 -5.74
C PHE A 129 1.97 -8.05 -4.87
N LEU A 130 0.64 -7.95 -5.03
CA LEU A 130 -0.32 -8.72 -4.23
C LEU A 130 -0.17 -10.23 -4.42
N ARG A 131 0.10 -10.69 -5.65
CA ARG A 131 0.39 -12.10 -5.92
C ARG A 131 1.65 -12.60 -5.20
N LYS A 132 2.72 -11.79 -5.20
CA LYS A 132 3.95 -12.13 -4.47
C LYS A 132 3.72 -12.16 -2.96
N ILE A 133 2.89 -11.26 -2.42
CA ILE A 133 2.53 -11.26 -1.00
C ILE A 133 1.75 -12.53 -0.63
N GLU A 134 0.78 -12.97 -1.43
CA GLU A 134 0.06 -14.23 -1.16
C GLU A 134 0.95 -15.48 -1.29
N GLU A 135 1.98 -15.45 -2.15
CA GLU A 135 2.92 -16.56 -2.29
C GLU A 135 3.96 -16.59 -1.17
N ASN A 136 4.53 -15.44 -0.83
CA ASN A 136 5.55 -15.25 0.20
C ASN A 136 5.54 -13.80 0.69
N ASP A 137 4.86 -13.53 1.81
CA ASP A 137 4.74 -12.20 2.41
C ASP A 137 6.04 -11.64 3.03
N LYS A 138 7.16 -12.33 2.86
CA LYS A 138 8.51 -11.93 3.29
C LYS A 138 9.49 -11.76 2.12
N TYR A 139 9.03 -11.93 0.87
CA TYR A 139 9.91 -11.96 -0.30
C TYR A 139 10.80 -10.70 -0.46
N TYR A 140 10.31 -9.54 -0.01
CA TYR A 140 11.03 -8.26 -0.11
C TYR A 140 12.17 -8.14 0.91
N LEU A 141 12.18 -8.94 1.97
CA LEU A 141 13.26 -8.94 2.97
C LEU A 141 14.56 -9.50 2.39
N GLU A 142 14.47 -10.43 1.43
CA GLU A 142 15.61 -11.00 0.74
C GLU A 142 16.34 -9.97 -0.15
N LEU A 143 15.67 -8.86 -0.49
CA LEU A 143 16.20 -7.82 -1.37
C LEU A 143 17.07 -6.79 -0.64
N LEU A 144 17.04 -6.76 0.70
CA LEU A 144 17.90 -5.90 1.52
C LEU A 144 19.26 -6.53 1.84
N ALA A 145 19.47 -7.78 1.47
CA ALA A 145 20.72 -8.49 1.72
C ALA A 145 21.74 -8.21 0.62
N ASP A 146 22.60 -7.22 0.86
CA ASP A 146 23.97 -7.17 0.32
C ASP A 146 24.98 -7.55 1.41
#